data_AF-A0A0A2MXE9-F1
#
_entry.id   AF-A0A0A2MXE9-F1
#
_cell.length_a   1.000
_cell.length_b   1.000
_cell.length_c   1.000
_cell.angle_alpha   90.00
_cell.angle_beta   90.00
_cell.angle_gamma   90.00
#
_symmetry.space_group_name_H-M   'P 1'
#
loop_
_entity.id
_entity.type
_entity.pdbx_description
1 polymer ?
#
loop_
_entity_poly.entity_id
_entity_poly.type
_entity_poly.pdbx_seq_one_letter_code
_entity_poly.pdbx_strand_id
1 'polypeptide(L)'
;MRQKIVLFFSFLLLVSFTNKGEDSDYISNYYQLVYEAQIKYLEGKDAEAYKLLKQAEKNCPLLNQTTINEIKILAELSVKFNKKKEAFHYIEILMKQYGFTFDYFANDSTFLPLKNRKEWKMLERDSEKIHKEYLGTVNLELRHELFLMKQEDQRVRQKPIDFEEMKRVDEKNEKRFKEIVKQYGYPTESVIGKYSLPNEKSLDVGIFIFHFNDIEYWKPIFLDLIRKGKAPADIYGNIVDSHCRSSNIFVYGIYSNVDSTDISEFDKLDERRMAVGLRPWKQEKKLHELIKKKYGYGF
;
A
#
# COMPACT_ATOMS: atom_id res chain seq x y z
N MET A 1 66.29 -11.37 12.85
CA MET A 1 65.25 -10.96 11.89
C MET A 1 64.41 -12.19 11.55
N ARG A 2 63.20 -12.34 12.11
CA ARG A 2 62.10 -13.18 11.59
C ARG A 2 60.84 -12.95 12.42
N GLN A 3 59.73 -12.83 11.71
CA GLN A 3 58.51 -12.10 12.06
C GLN A 3 57.69 -12.77 13.17
N LYS A 4 57.16 -11.96 14.10
CA LYS A 4 56.05 -12.34 14.97
C LYS A 4 54.75 -12.12 14.20
N ILE A 5 54.05 -13.20 13.86
CA ILE A 5 52.70 -13.15 13.30
C ILE A 5 51.75 -12.85 14.46
N VAL A 6 51.16 -11.66 14.46
CA VAL A 6 50.06 -11.29 15.36
C VAL A 6 48.77 -11.73 14.66
N LEU A 7 48.15 -12.81 15.15
CA LEU A 7 46.82 -13.25 14.73
C LEU A 7 45.76 -12.39 15.43
N PHE A 8 45.18 -11.45 14.70
CA PHE A 8 44.04 -10.66 15.15
C PHE A 8 42.76 -11.47 14.88
N PHE A 9 42.23 -12.13 15.91
CA PHE A 9 40.93 -12.80 15.84
C PHE A 9 39.83 -11.73 15.88
N SER A 10 39.34 -11.33 14.71
CA SER A 10 38.14 -10.51 14.58
C SER A 10 36.91 -11.39 14.82
N PHE A 11 36.33 -11.28 16.00
CA PHE A 11 35.07 -11.94 16.36
C PHE A 11 33.92 -11.16 15.72
N LEU A 12 33.61 -11.49 14.45
CA LEU A 12 32.40 -11.03 13.78
C LEU A 12 31.19 -11.69 14.47
N LEU A 13 30.59 -10.96 15.40
CA LEU A 13 29.24 -11.22 15.92
C LEU A 13 28.26 -11.13 14.75
N LEU A 14 28.02 -12.27 14.09
CA LEU A 14 26.85 -12.49 13.26
C LEU A 14 25.63 -12.49 14.18
N VAL A 15 25.09 -11.31 14.47
CA VAL A 15 23.73 -11.17 14.96
C VAL A 15 22.84 -11.57 13.79
N SER A 16 22.40 -12.83 13.78
CA SER A 16 21.34 -13.29 12.91
C SER A 16 20.06 -12.55 13.28
N PHE A 17 19.82 -11.40 12.63
CA PHE A 17 18.48 -10.86 12.53
C PHE A 17 17.66 -11.88 11.75
N THR A 18 16.90 -12.71 12.44
CA THR A 18 15.80 -13.46 11.82
C THR A 18 14.81 -12.41 11.31
N ASN A 19 14.91 -12.05 10.03
CA ASN A 19 13.92 -11.26 9.34
C ASN A 19 12.62 -12.06 9.32
N LYS A 20 11.75 -11.82 10.31
CA LYS A 20 10.39 -12.39 10.39
C LYS A 20 9.52 -12.08 9.15
N GLY A 21 10.00 -11.31 8.18
CA GLY A 21 9.24 -10.80 7.04
C GLY A 21 9.44 -11.51 5.70
N GLU A 22 10.41 -12.44 5.55
CA GLU A 22 10.61 -13.11 4.25
C GLU A 22 9.66 -14.30 3.99
N ASP A 23 9.02 -14.85 5.02
CA ASP A 23 8.17 -16.06 4.92
C ASP A 23 6.66 -15.82 5.17
N SER A 24 6.23 -14.57 5.37
CA SER A 24 4.82 -14.25 5.65
C SER A 24 3.97 -14.26 4.38
N ASP A 25 2.99 -15.18 4.29
CA ASP A 25 1.93 -15.13 3.26
C ASP A 25 0.85 -14.13 3.69
N TYR A 26 0.82 -12.96 3.04
CA TYR A 26 -0.13 -11.88 3.31
C TYR A 26 -1.56 -12.22 2.85
N ILE A 27 -1.72 -13.07 1.83
CA ILE A 27 -3.03 -13.49 1.34
C ILE A 27 -3.75 -14.29 2.42
N SER A 28 -3.08 -15.30 2.99
CA SER A 28 -3.71 -16.18 3.98
C SER A 28 -3.73 -15.59 5.39
N ASN A 29 -2.77 -14.74 5.76
CA ASN A 29 -2.55 -14.37 7.16
C ASN A 29 -2.76 -12.88 7.48
N TYR A 30 -3.04 -12.02 6.50
CA TYR A 30 -3.04 -10.57 6.70
C TYR A 30 -4.30 -9.86 6.18
N TYR A 31 -4.55 -9.91 4.85
CA TYR A 31 -5.50 -8.98 4.22
C TYR A 31 -6.90 -9.05 4.82
N GLN A 32 -7.43 -10.25 5.06
CA GLN A 32 -8.78 -10.42 5.61
C GLN A 32 -8.93 -9.83 7.02
N LEU A 33 -7.89 -9.95 7.87
CA LEU A 33 -7.88 -9.34 9.20
C LEU A 33 -7.91 -7.81 9.10
N VAL A 34 -7.13 -7.25 8.18
CA VAL A 34 -7.02 -5.80 7.99
C VAL A 34 -8.31 -5.21 7.40
N TYR A 35 -8.94 -5.89 6.45
CA TYR A 35 -10.23 -5.46 5.89
C TYR A 35 -11.34 -5.46 6.94
N GLU A 36 -11.43 -6.53 7.73
CA GLU A 36 -12.40 -6.58 8.80
C GLU A 36 -12.13 -5.49 9.84
N ALA A 37 -10.86 -5.29 10.23
CA ALA A 37 -10.49 -4.26 11.18
C ALA A 37 -10.88 -2.85 10.73
N GLN A 38 -10.68 -2.52 9.44
CA GLN A 38 -11.09 -1.24 8.88
C GLN A 38 -12.59 -1.01 9.02
N ILE A 39 -13.41 -2.02 8.71
CA ILE A 39 -14.85 -1.95 8.86
C ILE A 39 -15.22 -1.75 10.33
N LYS A 40 -14.64 -2.52 11.26
CA LYS A 40 -14.88 -2.37 12.70
C LYS A 40 -14.51 -0.98 13.21
N TYR A 41 -13.39 -0.44 12.75
CA TYR A 41 -12.95 0.90 13.10
C TYR A 41 -13.96 1.97 12.61
N LEU A 42 -14.44 1.87 11.37
CA LEU A 42 -15.45 2.78 10.83
C LEU A 42 -16.81 2.64 11.53
N GLU A 43 -17.13 1.47 12.07
CA GLU A 43 -18.32 1.24 12.91
C GLU A 43 -18.15 1.74 14.36
N GLY A 44 -16.97 2.22 14.75
CA GLY A 44 -16.66 2.61 16.14
C GLY A 44 -16.42 1.43 17.09
N LYS A 45 -16.27 0.21 16.56
CA LYS A 45 -15.95 -1.02 17.30
C LYS A 45 -14.44 -1.13 17.53
N ASP A 46 -13.91 -0.15 18.22
CA ASP A 46 -12.47 0.12 18.33
C ASP A 46 -11.67 -1.01 18.99
N ALA A 47 -12.25 -1.70 19.98
CA ALA A 47 -11.57 -2.81 20.65
C ALA A 47 -11.42 -4.02 19.70
N GLU A 48 -12.43 -4.28 18.86
CA GLU A 48 -12.39 -5.35 17.85
C GLU A 48 -11.39 -4.99 16.74
N ALA A 49 -11.43 -3.76 16.23
CA ALA A 49 -10.49 -3.26 15.22
C ALA A 49 -9.04 -3.38 15.71
N TYR A 50 -8.76 -2.92 16.93
CA TYR A 50 -7.42 -3.00 17.51
C TYR A 50 -6.97 -4.45 17.66
N LYS A 51 -7.83 -5.36 18.15
CA LYS A 51 -7.49 -6.78 18.27
C LYS A 51 -7.12 -7.40 16.91
N LEU A 52 -7.91 -7.15 15.88
CA LEU A 52 -7.66 -7.66 14.53
C LEU A 52 -6.35 -7.12 13.94
N LEU A 53 -6.07 -5.82 14.09
CA LEU A 53 -4.83 -5.23 13.60
C LEU A 53 -3.60 -5.72 14.36
N LYS A 54 -3.69 -5.92 15.68
CA LYS A 54 -2.60 -6.53 16.46
C LYS A 54 -2.38 -8.01 16.08
N GLN A 55 -3.43 -8.72 15.69
CA GLN A 55 -3.30 -10.07 15.13
C GLN A 55 -2.63 -10.04 13.76
N ALA A 56 -3.03 -9.13 12.87
CA ALA A 56 -2.40 -8.95 11.57
C ALA A 56 -0.90 -8.62 11.70
N GLU A 57 -0.54 -7.68 12.58
CA GLU A 57 0.86 -7.30 12.87
C GLU A 57 1.69 -8.47 13.42
N LYS A 58 1.08 -9.33 14.24
CA LYS A 58 1.74 -10.54 14.76
C LYS A 58 2.06 -11.52 13.63
N ASN A 59 1.19 -11.60 12.62
CA ASN A 59 1.30 -12.54 11.50
C ASN A 59 2.27 -12.04 10.42
N CYS A 60 2.18 -10.75 10.06
CA CYS A 60 2.99 -10.11 9.03
C CYS A 60 3.30 -8.67 9.43
N PRO A 61 4.45 -8.10 9.01
CA PRO A 61 4.68 -6.65 9.10
C PRO A 61 3.52 -5.84 8.49
N LEU A 62 3.17 -4.72 9.13
CA LEU A 62 2.09 -3.87 8.64
C LEU A 62 2.52 -3.08 7.39
N LEU A 63 1.64 -3.05 6.38
CA LEU A 63 1.88 -2.43 5.07
C LEU A 63 1.45 -0.96 4.97
N ASN A 64 0.62 -0.48 5.90
CA ASN A 64 -0.04 0.83 5.85
C ASN A 64 -0.63 1.18 4.46
N GLN A 65 -1.50 0.32 3.95
CA GLN A 65 -2.09 0.46 2.62
C GLN A 65 -2.84 1.80 2.47
N THR A 66 -2.66 2.51 1.35
CA THR A 66 -3.14 3.88 1.12
C THR A 66 -4.64 4.08 1.42
N THR A 67 -5.49 3.09 1.13
CA THR A 67 -6.95 3.17 1.35
C THR A 67 -7.40 2.68 2.73
N ILE A 68 -6.50 2.07 3.51
CA ILE A 68 -6.82 1.46 4.80
C ILE A 68 -6.14 2.22 5.95
N ASN A 69 -4.85 2.51 5.80
CA ASN A 69 -4.01 3.18 6.78
C ASN A 69 -3.96 2.43 8.12
N GLU A 70 -3.74 1.11 8.10
CA GLU A 70 -3.78 0.25 9.28
C GLU A 70 -2.83 0.69 10.41
N ILE A 71 -1.65 1.22 10.10
CA ILE A 71 -0.71 1.72 11.11
C ILE A 71 -1.24 3.01 11.73
N LYS A 72 -1.85 3.89 10.93
CA LYS A 72 -2.54 5.09 11.45
C LYS A 72 -3.69 4.70 12.37
N ILE A 73 -4.53 3.75 11.95
CA ILE A 73 -5.64 3.26 12.78
C ILE A 73 -5.09 2.74 14.12
N LEU A 74 -4.02 1.96 14.11
CA LEU A 74 -3.37 1.50 15.36
C LEU A 74 -2.81 2.65 16.21
N ALA A 75 -2.25 3.70 15.60
CA ALA A 75 -1.78 4.88 16.33
C ALA A 75 -2.93 5.58 17.06
N GLU A 76 -4.05 5.83 16.36
CA GLU A 76 -5.25 6.46 16.91
C GLU A 76 -5.89 5.62 18.02
N LEU A 77 -6.08 4.32 17.78
CA LEU A 77 -6.64 3.39 18.75
C LEU A 77 -5.73 3.27 19.98
N SER A 78 -4.41 3.32 19.80
CA SER A 78 -3.47 3.33 20.92
C SER A 78 -3.61 4.57 21.79
N VAL A 79 -3.87 5.75 21.20
CA VAL A 79 -4.19 6.95 22.00
C VAL A 79 -5.51 6.76 22.74
N LYS A 80 -6.55 6.28 22.07
CA LYS A 80 -7.88 6.06 22.67
C LYS A 80 -7.83 5.09 23.86
N PHE A 81 -6.98 4.07 23.80
CA PHE A 81 -6.77 3.12 24.89
C PHE A 81 -5.68 3.55 25.90
N ASN A 82 -5.24 4.81 25.86
CA ASN A 82 -4.20 5.36 26.74
C ASN A 82 -2.86 4.60 26.67
N LYS A 83 -2.60 3.90 25.55
CA LYS A 83 -1.36 3.16 25.24
C LYS A 83 -0.34 4.07 24.57
N LYS A 84 0.07 5.13 25.28
CA LYS A 84 0.86 6.24 24.72
C LYS A 84 2.19 5.80 24.09
N LYS A 85 2.89 4.82 24.69
CA LYS A 85 4.14 4.28 24.13
C LYS A 85 3.92 3.62 22.77
N GLU A 86 2.83 2.84 22.63
CA GLU A 86 2.47 2.22 21.35
C GLU A 86 2.05 3.27 20.32
N ALA A 87 1.30 4.30 20.74
CA ALA A 87 0.93 5.39 19.84
C ALA A 87 2.18 6.07 19.23
N PHE A 88 3.18 6.41 20.05
CA PHE A 88 4.44 6.99 19.55
C PHE A 88 5.20 6.04 18.64
N HIS A 89 5.22 4.74 18.94
CA HIS A 89 5.84 3.74 18.07
C HIS A 89 5.24 3.74 16.66
N TYR A 90 3.91 3.75 16.53
CA TYR A 90 3.25 3.78 15.22
C TYR A 90 3.40 5.13 14.51
N ILE A 91 3.35 6.25 15.24
CA ILE A 91 3.64 7.58 14.68
C ILE A 91 5.06 7.60 14.08
N GLU A 92 6.05 7.08 14.82
CA GLU A 92 7.41 7.00 14.32
C GLU A 92 7.54 6.14 13.05
N ILE A 93 6.87 4.98 13.00
CA ILE A 93 6.84 4.14 11.79
C ILE A 93 6.27 4.94 10.61
N LEU A 94 5.12 5.60 10.81
CA LEU A 94 4.47 6.40 9.77
C LEU A 94 5.38 7.55 9.28
N MET A 95 6.08 8.23 10.17
CA MET A 95 6.99 9.30 9.78
C MET A 95 8.23 8.78 9.03
N LYS A 96 8.87 7.74 9.57
CA LYS A 96 10.16 7.23 9.06
C LYS A 96 10.02 6.41 7.79
N GLN A 97 8.96 5.62 7.66
CA GLN A 97 8.81 4.65 6.57
C GLN A 97 7.79 5.08 5.52
N TYR A 98 6.81 5.92 5.91
CA TYR A 98 5.70 6.32 5.05
C TYR A 98 5.60 7.84 4.88
N GLY A 99 6.61 8.60 5.32
CA GLY A 99 6.71 10.03 5.06
C GLY A 99 5.56 10.88 5.61
N PHE A 100 4.85 10.43 6.65
CA PHE A 100 3.91 11.30 7.35
C PHE A 100 4.69 12.46 8.01
N THR A 101 4.21 13.69 7.85
CA THR A 101 4.82 14.85 8.51
C THR A 101 4.40 14.93 9.97
N PHE A 102 5.18 15.62 10.81
CA PHE A 102 4.78 15.88 12.18
C PHE A 102 3.47 16.70 12.24
N ASP A 103 3.33 17.70 11.36
CA ASP A 103 2.12 18.54 11.27
C ASP A 103 0.84 17.74 11.00
N TYR A 104 0.95 16.62 10.27
CA TYR A 104 -0.17 15.71 10.07
C TYR A 104 -0.75 15.24 11.40
N PHE A 105 0.10 14.83 12.35
CA PHE A 105 -0.32 14.40 13.67
C PHE A 105 -0.65 15.58 14.58
N ALA A 106 0.09 16.69 14.47
CA ALA A 106 -0.12 17.86 15.32
C ALA A 106 -1.47 18.54 15.10
N ASN A 107 -2.00 18.46 13.89
CA ASN A 107 -3.28 19.04 13.51
C ASN A 107 -4.47 18.07 13.70
N ASP A 108 -4.23 16.81 14.03
CA ASP A 108 -5.28 15.83 14.31
C ASP A 108 -5.59 15.80 15.82
N SER A 109 -6.85 16.08 16.16
CA SER A 109 -7.32 16.20 17.54
C SER A 109 -7.21 14.89 18.33
N THR A 110 -7.16 13.75 17.64
CA THR A 110 -6.96 12.43 18.24
C THR A 110 -5.66 12.38 19.05
N PHE A 111 -4.62 13.08 18.61
CA PHE A 111 -3.30 13.03 19.24
C PHE A 111 -3.07 14.11 20.31
N LEU A 112 -4.06 14.96 20.61
CA LEU A 112 -3.96 15.97 21.69
C LEU A 112 -3.43 15.42 23.03
N PRO A 113 -3.83 14.22 23.50
CA PRO A 113 -3.33 13.67 24.76
C PRO A 113 -1.81 13.38 24.77
N LEU A 114 -1.15 13.41 23.61
CA LEU A 114 0.28 13.19 23.47
C LEU A 114 1.11 14.48 23.52
N LYS A 115 0.53 15.66 23.26
CA LYS A 115 1.29 16.92 23.07
C LYS A 115 2.16 17.35 24.25
N ASN A 116 1.74 17.04 25.48
CA ASN A 116 2.49 17.40 26.69
C ASN A 116 3.65 16.44 27.03
N ARG A 117 3.88 15.42 26.19
CA ARG A 117 4.88 14.37 26.42
C ARG A 117 6.26 14.78 25.91
N LYS A 118 7.30 14.28 26.56
CA LYS A 118 8.68 14.52 26.12
C LYS A 118 8.93 13.93 24.73
N GLU A 119 8.36 12.76 24.47
CA GLU A 119 8.43 12.06 23.18
C GLU A 119 7.85 12.92 22.05
N TRP A 120 6.74 13.62 22.29
CA TRP A 120 6.14 14.55 21.32
C TRP A 120 7.08 15.70 20.95
N LYS A 121 7.67 16.36 21.96
CA LYS A 121 8.65 17.43 21.76
C LYS A 121 9.91 16.96 21.03
N MET A 122 10.30 15.70 21.23
CA MET A 122 11.41 15.10 20.48
C MET A 122 11.04 14.88 19.01
N LEU A 123 9.85 14.36 18.72
CA LEU A 123 9.37 14.20 17.33
C LEU A 123 9.25 15.54 16.61
N GLU A 124 8.76 16.58 17.28
CA GLU A 124 8.67 17.93 16.75
C GLU A 124 10.06 18.45 16.35
N ARG A 125 11.01 18.42 17.30
CA ARG A 125 12.39 18.88 17.09
C ARG A 125 13.09 18.11 15.96
N ASP A 126 12.88 16.80 15.88
CA ASP A 126 13.57 15.93 14.94
C ASP A 126 12.81 15.75 13.60
N SER A 127 11.65 16.40 13.45
CA SER A 127 10.71 16.18 12.34
C SER A 127 11.32 16.44 10.95
N GLU A 128 12.02 17.56 10.77
CA GLU A 128 12.69 17.89 9.50
C GLU A 128 13.76 16.86 9.14
N LYS A 129 14.53 16.42 10.14
CA LYS A 129 15.56 15.39 9.97
C LYS A 129 14.93 14.06 9.55
N ILE A 130 13.88 13.62 10.25
CA ILE A 130 13.16 12.37 9.93
C ILE A 130 12.60 12.43 8.50
N HIS A 131 12.01 13.57 8.12
CA HIS A 131 11.46 13.71 6.78
C HIS A 131 12.55 13.69 5.70
N LYS A 132 13.69 14.34 5.94
CA LYS A 132 14.85 14.29 5.03
C LYS A 132 15.42 12.88 4.89
N GLU A 133 15.50 12.13 5.99
CA GLU A 133 15.93 10.73 5.97
C GLU A 133 14.96 9.86 5.16
N TYR A 134 13.66 10.03 5.34
CA TYR A 134 12.64 9.35 4.52
C TYR A 134 12.76 9.71 3.03
N LEU A 135 12.91 10.99 2.68
CA LEU A 135 13.08 11.37 1.27
C LEU A 135 14.35 10.76 0.66
N GLY A 136 15.40 10.54 1.48
CA GLY A 136 16.60 9.84 1.06
C GLY A 136 16.42 8.35 0.77
N THR A 137 15.32 7.73 1.23
CA THR A 137 14.98 6.33 0.90
C THR A 137 14.10 6.20 -0.35
N VAL A 138 13.51 7.31 -0.80
CA VAL A 138 12.60 7.33 -1.95
C VAL A 138 13.38 7.50 -3.25
N ASN A 139 13.08 6.67 -4.24
CA ASN A 139 13.63 6.80 -5.59
C ASN A 139 12.87 7.89 -6.38
N LEU A 140 13.29 9.15 -6.19
CA LEU A 140 12.71 10.31 -6.86
C LEU A 140 12.93 10.30 -8.39
N GLU A 141 14.02 9.69 -8.86
CA GLU A 141 14.27 9.54 -10.30
C GLU A 141 13.24 8.60 -10.95
N LEU A 142 13.00 7.43 -10.34
CA LEU A 142 11.97 6.50 -10.79
C LEU A 142 10.57 7.12 -10.67
N ARG A 143 10.30 7.89 -9.61
CA ARG A 143 9.05 8.63 -9.46
C ARG A 143 8.85 9.61 -10.62
N HIS A 144 9.89 10.35 -10.99
CA HIS A 144 9.84 11.29 -12.11
C HIS A 144 9.61 10.56 -13.44
N GLU A 145 10.30 9.44 -13.67
CA GLU A 145 10.10 8.59 -14.84
C GLU A 145 8.63 8.11 -14.95
N LEU A 146 8.08 7.53 -13.88
CA LEU A 146 6.69 7.07 -13.83
C LEU A 146 5.70 8.21 -14.03
N PHE A 147 6.02 9.41 -13.53
CA PHE A 147 5.20 10.59 -13.79
C PHE A 147 5.18 10.97 -15.28
N LEU A 148 6.32 10.93 -15.97
CA LEU A 148 6.39 11.18 -17.41
C LEU A 148 5.64 10.10 -18.22
N MET A 149 5.76 8.82 -17.81
CA MET A 149 4.98 7.72 -18.40
C MET A 149 3.46 7.97 -18.25
N LYS A 150 3.02 8.43 -17.07
CA LYS A 150 1.62 8.80 -16.82
C LYS A 150 1.18 9.98 -17.69
N GLN A 151 2.02 11.01 -17.86
CA GLN A 151 1.68 12.14 -18.73
C GLN A 151 1.46 11.69 -20.17
N GLU A 152 2.34 10.82 -20.68
CA GLU A 152 2.23 10.30 -22.04
C GLU A 152 0.98 9.42 -22.22
N ASP A 153 0.69 8.55 -21.24
CA ASP A 153 -0.54 7.75 -21.17
C ASP A 153 -1.80 8.64 -21.26
N GLN A 154 -1.84 9.72 -20.50
CA GLN A 154 -2.99 10.63 -20.49
C GLN A 154 -3.06 11.53 -21.73
N ARG A 155 -1.93 11.81 -22.39
CA ARG A 155 -1.86 12.61 -23.63
C ARG A 155 -2.59 11.91 -24.77
N VAL A 156 -2.35 10.61 -24.97
CA VAL A 156 -2.93 9.83 -26.08
C VAL A 156 -4.42 9.53 -25.89
N ARG A 157 -4.97 9.82 -24.70
CA ARG A 157 -6.39 9.64 -24.35
C ARG A 157 -7.21 10.92 -24.51
N GLN A 158 -6.59 12.02 -24.96
CA GLN A 158 -7.30 13.27 -25.26
C GLN A 158 -8.06 13.17 -26.59
N LYS A 159 -9.20 13.86 -26.70
CA LYS A 159 -10.00 13.86 -27.94
C LYS A 159 -9.41 14.84 -28.97
N PRO A 160 -9.43 14.50 -30.29
CA PRO A 160 -9.81 13.21 -30.87
C PRO A 160 -8.78 12.11 -30.54
N ILE A 161 -9.26 10.88 -30.29
CA ILE A 161 -8.40 9.76 -29.88
C ILE A 161 -7.78 9.10 -31.12
N ASP A 162 -6.45 9.02 -31.13
CA ASP A 162 -5.68 8.20 -32.06
C ASP A 162 -5.42 6.82 -31.42
N PHE A 163 -6.16 5.81 -31.86
CA PHE A 163 -6.11 4.47 -31.28
C PHE A 163 -4.79 3.73 -31.56
N GLU A 164 -4.13 4.02 -32.68
CA GLU A 164 -2.84 3.40 -33.02
C GLU A 164 -1.72 3.98 -32.14
N GLU A 165 -1.72 5.30 -31.98
CA GLU A 165 -0.78 5.98 -31.09
C GLU A 165 -1.02 5.59 -29.62
N MET A 166 -2.28 5.45 -29.21
CA MET A 166 -2.66 4.97 -27.89
C MET A 166 -2.11 3.57 -27.62
N LYS A 167 -2.32 2.63 -28.54
CA LYS A 167 -1.80 1.25 -28.43
C LYS A 167 -0.27 1.24 -28.36
N ARG A 168 0.41 2.05 -29.17
CA ARG A 168 1.88 2.17 -29.15
C ARG A 168 2.40 2.66 -27.80
N VAL A 169 1.71 3.62 -27.18
CA VAL A 169 2.06 4.13 -25.84
C VAL A 169 1.79 3.08 -24.76
N ASP A 170 0.67 2.36 -24.83
CA ASP A 170 0.33 1.28 -23.89
C ASP A 170 1.40 0.17 -23.91
N GLU A 171 1.78 -0.30 -25.11
CA GLU A 171 2.85 -1.30 -25.29
C GLU A 171 4.22 -0.81 -24.78
N LYS A 172 4.56 0.46 -25.06
CA LYS A 172 5.80 1.08 -24.57
C LYS A 172 5.83 1.16 -23.04
N ASN A 173 4.72 1.61 -22.45
CA ASN A 173 4.59 1.75 -21.00
C ASN A 173 4.64 0.40 -20.31
N GLU A 174 3.92 -0.60 -20.83
CA GLU A 174 3.95 -1.96 -20.29
C GLU A 174 5.35 -2.56 -20.36
N LYS A 175 6.04 -2.46 -21.51
CA LYS A 175 7.42 -2.93 -21.65
C LYS A 175 8.33 -2.29 -20.61
N ARG A 176 8.26 -0.97 -20.46
CA ARG A 176 9.10 -0.27 -19.47
C ARG A 176 8.71 -0.65 -18.04
N PHE A 177 7.43 -0.84 -17.75
CA PHE A 177 6.97 -1.26 -16.43
C PHE A 177 7.47 -2.67 -16.05
N LYS A 178 7.55 -3.60 -17.02
CA LYS A 178 8.18 -4.92 -16.81
C LYS A 178 9.64 -4.78 -16.37
N GLU A 179 10.39 -3.86 -16.98
CA GLU A 179 11.77 -3.57 -16.59
C GLU A 179 11.86 -2.93 -15.20
N ILE A 180 10.98 -1.98 -14.89
CA ILE A 180 10.89 -1.34 -13.57
C ILE A 180 10.63 -2.39 -12.49
N VAL A 181 9.65 -3.28 -12.69
CA VAL A 181 9.34 -4.35 -11.72
C VAL A 181 10.52 -5.29 -11.54
N LYS A 182 11.25 -5.60 -12.61
CA LYS A 182 12.46 -6.44 -12.53
C LYS A 182 13.62 -5.76 -11.79
N GLN A 183 13.78 -4.44 -11.95
CA GLN A 183 14.89 -3.67 -11.38
C GLN A 183 14.63 -3.26 -9.92
N TYR A 184 13.40 -2.84 -9.61
CA TYR A 184 13.06 -2.17 -8.35
C TYR A 184 11.94 -2.88 -7.57
N GLY A 185 11.31 -3.91 -8.13
CA GLY A 185 10.04 -4.43 -7.62
C GLY A 185 8.85 -3.53 -8.00
N TYR A 186 7.66 -3.82 -7.47
CA TYR A 186 6.49 -2.98 -7.70
C TYR A 186 6.71 -1.59 -7.08
N PRO A 187 6.44 -0.47 -7.80
CA PRO A 187 6.67 0.88 -7.29
C PRO A 187 5.64 1.28 -6.21
N THR A 188 5.79 0.76 -5.00
CA THR A 188 4.95 1.11 -3.84
C THR A 188 5.34 2.48 -3.25
N GLU A 189 4.54 2.97 -2.29
CA GLU A 189 4.88 4.19 -1.54
C GLU A 189 6.22 4.09 -0.81
N SER A 190 6.66 2.89 -0.42
CA SER A 190 7.98 2.70 0.20
C SER A 190 9.15 2.88 -0.78
N VAL A 191 8.91 2.73 -2.09
CA VAL A 191 9.92 2.83 -3.16
C VAL A 191 9.93 4.22 -3.77
N ILE A 192 8.76 4.74 -4.14
CA ILE A 192 8.61 6.00 -4.90
C ILE A 192 7.93 7.12 -4.09
N GLY A 193 7.68 6.86 -2.81
CA GLY A 193 6.98 7.77 -1.92
C GLY A 193 5.47 7.78 -2.15
N LYS A 194 4.76 8.44 -1.22
CA LYS A 194 3.31 8.63 -1.24
C LYS A 194 2.76 9.23 -2.53
N TYR A 195 1.43 9.11 -2.71
CA TYR A 195 0.69 9.77 -3.77
C TYR A 195 1.10 11.23 -3.96
N SER A 196 1.14 12.01 -2.86
CA SER A 196 1.60 13.39 -2.83
C SER A 196 2.86 13.50 -1.98
N LEU A 197 3.85 14.24 -2.50
CA LEU A 197 5.07 14.62 -1.79
C LEU A 197 5.27 16.14 -1.95
N PRO A 198 5.83 16.84 -0.94
CA PRO A 198 6.14 18.25 -1.07
C PRO A 198 7.01 18.52 -2.31
N ASN A 199 6.63 19.52 -3.11
CA ASN A 199 7.31 19.94 -4.35
C ASN A 199 7.35 18.90 -5.48
N GLU A 200 6.66 17.77 -5.33
CA GLU A 200 6.57 16.72 -6.35
C GLU A 200 5.16 16.63 -6.94
N LYS A 201 5.06 16.04 -8.14
CA LYS A 201 3.77 15.81 -8.79
C LYS A 201 3.10 14.57 -8.23
N SER A 202 1.77 14.59 -8.18
CA SER A 202 0.99 13.45 -7.69
C SER A 202 1.01 12.27 -8.66
N LEU A 203 1.30 11.09 -8.13
CA LEU A 203 1.48 9.88 -8.91
C LEU A 203 0.65 8.74 -8.32
N ASP A 204 -0.15 8.11 -9.18
CA ASP A 204 -0.84 6.85 -8.89
C ASP A 204 -0.34 5.84 -9.92
N VAL A 205 0.30 4.78 -9.45
CA VAL A 205 0.89 3.73 -10.29
C VAL A 205 -0.18 2.73 -10.76
N GLY A 206 -1.30 2.63 -10.02
CA GLY A 206 -2.40 1.73 -10.36
C GLY A 206 -3.02 2.04 -11.73
N ILE A 207 -2.88 3.28 -12.23
CA ILE A 207 -3.41 3.70 -13.53
C ILE A 207 -2.89 2.86 -14.69
N PHE A 208 -1.61 2.46 -14.66
CA PHE A 208 -1.01 1.69 -15.75
C PHE A 208 -1.60 0.28 -15.86
N ILE A 209 -1.99 -0.30 -14.71
CA ILE A 209 -2.49 -1.68 -14.62
C ILE A 209 -3.77 -1.86 -15.44
N PHE A 210 -4.58 -0.81 -15.56
CA PHE A 210 -5.80 -0.82 -16.36
C PHE A 210 -5.56 -0.87 -17.88
N HIS A 211 -4.31 -0.70 -18.32
CA HIS A 211 -3.93 -0.51 -19.73
C HIS A 211 -2.89 -1.52 -20.23
N PHE A 212 -2.36 -2.38 -19.36
CA PHE A 212 -1.50 -3.49 -19.78
C PHE A 212 -2.29 -4.53 -20.56
N ASN A 213 -1.64 -5.20 -21.52
CA ASN A 213 -2.27 -6.20 -22.39
C ASN A 213 -1.80 -7.64 -22.06
N ASP A 214 -0.60 -7.82 -21.51
CA ASP A 214 -0.02 -9.15 -21.26
C ASP A 214 -0.46 -9.72 -19.90
N ILE A 215 -1.75 -10.02 -19.78
CA ILE A 215 -2.36 -10.52 -18.54
C ILE A 215 -1.65 -11.77 -18.02
N GLU A 216 -1.33 -12.70 -18.92
CA GLU A 216 -0.78 -14.00 -18.55
C GLU A 216 0.65 -13.88 -18.02
N TYR A 217 1.42 -12.88 -18.46
CA TYR A 217 2.67 -12.50 -17.81
C TYR A 217 2.44 -11.93 -16.41
N TRP A 218 1.48 -11.02 -16.25
CA TRP A 218 1.32 -10.27 -15.01
C TRP A 218 0.63 -11.03 -13.88
N LYS A 219 -0.34 -11.92 -14.16
CA LYS A 219 -1.07 -12.68 -13.13
C LYS A 219 -0.14 -13.40 -12.14
N PRO A 220 0.80 -14.28 -12.56
CA PRO A 220 1.66 -14.97 -11.62
C PRO A 220 2.60 -14.01 -10.85
N ILE A 221 3.05 -12.93 -11.49
CA ILE A 221 3.96 -11.95 -10.89
C ILE A 221 3.23 -11.11 -9.83
N PHE A 222 2.05 -10.58 -10.14
CA PHE A 222 1.26 -9.81 -9.18
C PHE A 222 0.81 -10.69 -8.02
N LEU A 223 0.38 -11.93 -8.26
CA LEU A 223 0.03 -12.83 -7.18
C LEU A 223 1.19 -13.09 -6.22
N ASP A 224 2.41 -13.30 -6.74
CA ASP A 224 3.61 -13.48 -5.92
C ASP A 224 3.96 -12.20 -5.12
N LEU A 225 3.91 -11.03 -5.76
CA LEU A 225 4.17 -9.75 -5.10
C LEU A 225 3.16 -9.45 -4.00
N ILE A 226 1.87 -9.69 -4.25
CA ILE A 226 0.78 -9.53 -3.27
C ILE A 226 0.97 -10.50 -2.11
N ARG A 227 1.25 -11.78 -2.39
CA ARG A 227 1.53 -12.79 -1.37
C ARG A 227 2.67 -12.37 -0.44
N LYS A 228 3.70 -11.69 -0.97
CA LYS A 228 4.86 -11.19 -0.22
C LYS A 228 4.66 -9.80 0.40
N GLY A 229 3.48 -9.19 0.26
CA GLY A 229 3.20 -7.83 0.75
C GLY A 229 3.99 -6.74 0.01
N LYS A 230 4.48 -7.04 -1.20
CA LYS A 230 5.30 -6.13 -2.04
C LYS A 230 4.47 -5.37 -3.08
N ALA A 231 3.17 -5.65 -3.17
CA ALA A 231 2.24 -4.89 -4.00
C ALA A 231 0.84 -4.86 -3.36
N PRO A 232 0.02 -3.84 -3.67
CA PRO A 232 -1.39 -3.80 -3.27
C PRO A 232 -2.20 -4.95 -3.86
N ALA A 233 -3.16 -5.51 -3.11
CA ALA A 233 -3.95 -6.66 -3.58
C ALA A 233 -4.91 -6.33 -4.75
N ASP A 234 -5.35 -5.06 -4.85
CA ASP A 234 -6.30 -4.60 -5.86
C ASP A 234 -5.75 -4.69 -7.30
N ILE A 235 -4.43 -4.63 -7.49
CA ILE A 235 -3.82 -4.69 -8.83
C ILE A 235 -4.17 -5.98 -9.58
N TYR A 236 -4.37 -7.10 -8.87
CA TYR A 236 -4.74 -8.36 -9.50
C TYR A 236 -6.18 -8.32 -10.05
N GLY A 237 -7.11 -7.75 -9.28
CA GLY A 237 -8.48 -7.52 -9.76
C GLY A 237 -8.49 -6.51 -10.90
N ASN A 238 -7.72 -5.42 -10.79
CA ASN A 238 -7.60 -4.35 -11.78
C ASN A 238 -7.17 -4.86 -13.15
N ILE A 239 -6.13 -5.70 -13.23
CA ILE A 239 -5.67 -6.19 -14.53
C ILE A 239 -6.63 -7.22 -15.15
N VAL A 240 -7.29 -8.05 -14.35
CA VAL A 240 -8.21 -9.07 -14.88
C VAL A 240 -9.49 -8.39 -15.38
N ASP A 241 -10.12 -7.57 -14.55
CA ASP A 241 -11.39 -6.95 -14.90
C ASP A 241 -11.24 -5.80 -15.92
N SER A 242 -10.06 -5.19 -16.07
CA SER A 242 -9.81 -4.23 -17.16
C SER A 242 -9.95 -4.86 -18.55
N HIS A 243 -9.54 -6.13 -18.70
CA HIS A 243 -9.66 -6.87 -19.96
C HIS A 243 -11.06 -7.39 -20.21
N CYS A 244 -11.85 -7.58 -19.15
CA CYS A 244 -13.24 -7.99 -19.25
C CYS A 244 -14.19 -6.88 -19.72
N ARG A 245 -13.72 -5.61 -19.78
CA ARG A 245 -14.56 -4.44 -20.10
C ARG A 245 -15.35 -4.57 -21.41
N SER A 246 -14.78 -5.18 -22.45
CA SER A 246 -15.46 -5.36 -23.73
C SER A 246 -16.61 -6.36 -23.67
N SER A 247 -16.55 -7.32 -22.74
CA SER A 247 -17.56 -8.35 -22.56
C SER A 247 -18.70 -7.96 -21.61
N ASN A 248 -18.50 -6.92 -20.79
CA ASN A 248 -19.35 -6.55 -19.65
C ASN A 248 -19.59 -7.67 -18.61
N ILE A 249 -18.81 -8.75 -18.64
CA ILE A 249 -18.85 -9.82 -17.63
C ILE A 249 -17.50 -9.87 -16.91
N PHE A 250 -17.48 -9.51 -15.64
CA PHE A 250 -16.30 -9.36 -14.81
C PHE A 250 -16.01 -10.63 -13.97
N VAL A 251 -14.77 -10.77 -13.51
CA VAL A 251 -14.31 -11.90 -12.70
C VAL A 251 -14.29 -11.55 -11.22
N TYR A 252 -13.79 -10.36 -10.89
CA TYR A 252 -13.65 -9.87 -9.52
C TYR A 252 -14.65 -8.76 -9.16
N GLY A 253 -15.28 -8.13 -10.14
CA GLY A 253 -16.25 -7.06 -9.95
C GLY A 253 -15.66 -5.77 -9.37
N ILE A 254 -14.42 -5.39 -9.70
CA ILE A 254 -13.74 -4.27 -9.04
C ILE A 254 -14.41 -2.89 -9.20
N TYR A 255 -15.25 -2.70 -10.21
CA TYR A 255 -15.82 -1.40 -10.54
C TYR A 255 -17.05 -1.08 -9.66
N SER A 256 -17.20 0.18 -9.28
CA SER A 256 -18.29 0.60 -8.40
C SER A 256 -19.68 0.43 -9.03
N ASN A 257 -19.77 0.53 -10.36
CA ASN A 257 -20.99 0.38 -11.16
C ASN A 257 -21.32 -1.07 -11.53
N VAL A 258 -20.54 -2.05 -11.09
CA VAL A 258 -20.76 -3.47 -11.36
C VAL A 258 -21.65 -4.09 -10.27
N ASP A 259 -22.64 -4.87 -10.69
CA ASP A 259 -23.51 -5.65 -9.82
C ASP A 259 -23.36 -7.17 -10.00
N SER A 260 -24.14 -7.95 -9.24
CA SER A 260 -24.04 -9.42 -9.24
C SER A 260 -24.35 -10.07 -10.59
N THR A 261 -25.09 -9.40 -11.47
CA THR A 261 -25.46 -9.91 -12.79
C THR A 261 -24.34 -9.74 -13.82
N ASP A 262 -23.45 -8.78 -13.60
CA ASP A 262 -22.28 -8.53 -14.44
C ASP A 262 -21.05 -9.35 -14.00
N ILE A 263 -21.20 -10.29 -13.06
CA ILE A 263 -20.07 -11.06 -12.51
C ILE A 263 -20.26 -12.55 -12.79
N SER A 264 -19.25 -13.14 -13.44
CA SER A 264 -19.18 -14.58 -13.69
C SER A 264 -19.18 -15.40 -12.39
N GLU A 265 -20.01 -16.45 -12.29
CA GLU A 265 -20.10 -17.33 -11.11
C GLU A 265 -20.10 -16.55 -9.78
N PHE A 266 -21.04 -15.61 -9.62
CA PHE A 266 -21.09 -14.68 -8.50
C PHE A 266 -21.13 -15.37 -7.13
N ASP A 267 -21.74 -16.55 -7.04
CA ASP A 267 -21.78 -17.42 -5.87
C ASP A 267 -20.39 -17.85 -5.37
N LYS A 268 -19.38 -17.88 -6.26
CA LYS A 268 -17.97 -18.18 -5.91
C LYS A 268 -17.09 -16.93 -5.83
N LEU A 269 -17.65 -15.74 -5.98
CA LEU A 269 -16.87 -14.50 -6.07
C LEU A 269 -15.97 -14.27 -4.84
N ASP A 270 -16.51 -14.45 -3.64
CA ASP A 270 -15.76 -14.18 -2.41
C ASP A 270 -14.60 -15.16 -2.23
N GLU A 271 -14.78 -16.43 -2.59
CA GLU A 271 -13.69 -17.42 -2.60
C GLU A 271 -12.57 -16.98 -3.55
N ARG A 272 -12.92 -16.58 -4.78
CA ARG A 272 -11.94 -16.08 -5.76
C ARG A 272 -11.23 -14.82 -5.27
N ARG A 273 -11.98 -13.86 -4.74
CA ARG A 273 -11.43 -12.59 -4.22
C ARG A 273 -10.43 -12.87 -3.09
N MET A 274 -10.80 -13.69 -2.12
CA MET A 274 -9.91 -14.05 -1.01
C MET A 274 -8.65 -14.78 -1.48
N ALA A 275 -8.74 -15.66 -2.48
CA ALA A 275 -7.60 -16.41 -3.01
C ALA A 275 -6.47 -15.54 -3.60
N VAL A 276 -6.79 -14.30 -3.98
CA VAL A 276 -5.83 -13.32 -4.52
C VAL A 276 -5.61 -12.13 -3.59
N GLY A 277 -6.10 -12.22 -2.35
CA GLY A 277 -5.92 -11.19 -1.32
C GLY A 277 -6.93 -10.05 -1.37
N LEU A 278 -7.92 -10.07 -2.27
CA LEU A 278 -8.97 -9.04 -2.33
C LEU A 278 -9.97 -9.17 -1.18
N ARG A 279 -10.61 -8.05 -0.84
CA ARG A 279 -11.69 -8.00 0.15
C ARG A 279 -12.95 -8.68 -0.39
N PRO A 280 -13.66 -9.53 0.38
CA PRO A 280 -14.96 -10.07 -0.02
C PRO A 280 -15.95 -8.99 -0.48
N TRP A 281 -16.77 -9.29 -1.47
CA TRP A 281 -17.71 -8.37 -2.11
C TRP A 281 -18.66 -7.70 -1.12
N LYS A 282 -19.25 -8.49 -0.22
CA LYS A 282 -20.16 -7.95 0.81
C LYS A 282 -19.45 -6.98 1.74
N GLN A 283 -18.18 -7.25 2.07
CA GLN A 283 -17.37 -6.36 2.89
C GLN A 283 -17.01 -5.08 2.12
N GLU A 284 -16.76 -5.16 0.81
CA GLU A 284 -16.48 -4.00 -0.06
C GLU A 284 -17.68 -3.06 -0.13
N LYS A 285 -18.88 -3.58 -0.41
CA LYS A 285 -20.11 -2.76 -0.44
C LYS A 285 -20.38 -2.12 0.91
N LYS A 286 -20.19 -2.87 2.01
CA LYS A 286 -20.31 -2.33 3.37
C LYS A 286 -19.29 -1.23 3.65
N LEU A 287 -18.04 -1.38 3.21
CA LEU A 287 -17.03 -0.34 3.34
C LEU A 287 -17.48 0.93 2.63
N HIS A 288 -17.93 0.83 1.38
CA HIS A 288 -18.39 1.97 0.59
C HIS A 288 -19.53 2.72 1.29
N GLU A 289 -20.51 2.00 1.85
CA GLU A 289 -21.59 2.61 2.64
C GLU A 289 -21.08 3.37 3.87
N LEU A 290 -20.14 2.77 4.63
CA LEU A 290 -19.56 3.39 5.81
C LEU A 290 -18.74 4.64 5.46
N ILE A 291 -17.95 4.59 4.40
CA ILE A 291 -17.17 5.74 3.91
C ILE A 291 -18.12 6.85 3.48
N LYS A 292 -19.14 6.53 2.67
CA LYS A 292 -20.15 7.49 2.21
C LYS A 292 -20.86 8.17 3.38
N LYS A 293 -21.22 7.40 4.41
CA LYS A 293 -21.84 7.93 5.64
C LYS A 293 -20.91 8.85 6.43
N LYS A 294 -19.62 8.50 6.52
CA LYS A 294 -18.64 9.24 7.33
C LYS A 294 -18.16 10.53 6.67
N TYR A 295 -17.97 10.53 5.35
CA TYR A 295 -17.30 11.61 4.63
C TYR A 295 -18.20 12.36 3.63
N GLY A 296 -19.40 11.85 3.34
CA GLY A 296 -20.35 12.52 2.45
C GLY A 296 -20.09 12.32 0.94
N TYR A 297 -19.11 11.49 0.58
CA TYR A 297 -18.82 11.08 -0.80
C TYR A 297 -18.52 9.58 -0.87
N GLY A 298 -18.97 8.94 -1.96
CA GLY A 298 -18.61 7.56 -2.30
C GLY A 298 -17.52 7.56 -3.38
N PHE A 299 -16.71 6.51 -3.40
CA PHE A 299 -15.77 6.22 -4.48
C PHE A 299 -16.48 5.55 -5.67
#